data_AF-A0A7C7XBN8-F1
#
_entry.id   AF-A0A7C7XBN8-F1
#
_cell.length_a   1.000
_cell.length_b   1.000
_cell.length_c   1.000
_cell.angle_alpha   90.00
_cell.angle_beta   90.00
_cell.angle_gamma   90.00
#
_symmetry.space_group_name_H-M   'P 1'
#
loop_
_entity.id
_entity.type
_entity.pdbx_description
1 polymer ?
#
loop_
_entity_poly.entity_id
_entity_poly.type
_entity_poly.pdbx_seq_one_letter_code
_entity_poly.pdbx_strand_id
1 'polypeptide(L)'
;ILPGGHREGLKSLFKRTPHNTTEFETLDDTLWDDSRLVPLEVESGTLVLLHGLLPHRSLPNRSTRTRHAYTLHLIEQDLPYPEWNWLQRHSDLPLRGFR
;
A
#
# COMPACT_ATOMS: atom_id res chain seq x y z
N ILE A 1 9.52 -7.76 -2.80
CA ILE A 1 8.11 -8.04 -3.14
C ILE A 1 7.85 -9.53 -3.05
N LEU A 2 6.60 -9.96 -3.01
CA LEU A 2 6.23 -11.36 -3.22
C LEU A 2 5.63 -11.52 -4.63
N PRO A 3 6.39 -11.99 -5.64
CA PRO A 3 5.88 -12.15 -7.00
C PRO A 3 4.63 -13.04 -7.02
N GLY A 4 3.58 -12.60 -7.71
CA GLY A 4 2.29 -13.31 -7.75
C GLY A 4 1.42 -13.19 -6.50
N GLY A 5 1.96 -12.69 -5.37
CA GLY A 5 1.26 -12.64 -4.08
C GLY A 5 -0.01 -11.78 -4.07
N HIS A 6 -0.20 -10.89 -5.05
CA HIS A 6 -1.45 -10.13 -5.23
C HIS A 6 -2.68 -11.00 -5.47
N ARG A 7 -2.49 -12.29 -5.77
CA ARG A 7 -3.56 -13.28 -5.97
C ARG A 7 -3.91 -14.06 -4.70
N GLU A 8 -3.14 -13.88 -3.62
CA GLU A 8 -3.31 -14.61 -2.36
C GLU A 8 -4.34 -13.92 -1.43
N GLY A 9 -4.89 -12.78 -1.84
CA GLY A 9 -5.89 -12.03 -1.08
C GLY A 9 -5.29 -11.05 -0.08
N LEU A 10 -6.16 -10.30 0.60
CA LEU A 10 -5.79 -9.33 1.61
C LEU A 10 -5.79 -9.97 3.01
N LYS A 11 -4.70 -9.80 3.76
CA LYS A 11 -4.57 -10.39 5.11
C LYS A 11 -5.05 -9.50 6.24
N SER A 12 -4.87 -8.18 6.12
CA SER A 12 -5.33 -7.23 7.12
C SER A 12 -5.79 -5.92 6.50
N LEU A 13 -6.73 -5.25 7.17
CA LEU A 13 -7.24 -3.94 6.82
C LEU A 13 -6.86 -2.93 7.89
N PHE A 14 -6.33 -1.78 7.48
CA PHE A 14 -6.16 -0.63 8.37
C PHE A 14 -7.35 0.30 8.20
N LYS A 15 -8.21 0.38 9.23
CA LYS A 15 -9.53 1.01 9.15
C LYS A 15 -9.65 2.17 10.11
N ARG A 16 -10.52 3.12 9.75
CA ARG A 16 -11.04 4.15 10.64
C ARG A 16 -12.24 3.60 11.40
N THR A 17 -12.27 3.83 12.71
CA THR A 17 -13.41 3.48 13.55
C THR A 17 -14.47 4.59 13.53
N PRO A 18 -15.71 4.32 13.96
CA PRO A 18 -16.74 5.36 14.15
C PRO A 18 -16.32 6.47 15.13
N HIS A 19 -15.33 6.22 15.99
CA HIS A 19 -14.80 7.18 16.96
C HIS A 19 -13.62 8.00 16.41
N ASN A 20 -13.38 7.96 15.09
CA ASN A 20 -12.29 8.66 14.42
C ASN A 20 -10.88 8.25 14.93
N THR A 21 -10.75 7.00 15.36
CA THR A 21 -9.45 6.35 15.65
C THR A 21 -9.13 5.35 14.53
N THR A 22 -7.99 4.66 14.61
CA THR A 22 -7.60 3.65 13.62
C THR A 22 -7.29 2.31 14.26
N GLU A 23 -7.61 1.22 13.57
CA GLU A 23 -7.34 -0.15 14.01
C GLU A 23 -6.96 -1.06 12.84
N PHE A 24 -6.35 -2.20 13.17
CA PHE A 24 -6.14 -3.29 12.22
C PHE A 24 -7.21 -4.37 12.42
N GLU A 25 -7.91 -4.70 11.35
CA GLU A 25 -8.76 -5.88 11.27
C GLU A 25 -7.97 -7.01 10.59
N THR A 26 -7.81 -8.14 11.27
CA THR A 26 -7.20 -9.35 10.70
C THR A 26 -8.26 -10.12 9.91
N LEU A 27 -8.02 -10.30 8.62
CA LEU A 27 -8.87 -11.11 7.72
C LEU A 27 -8.32 -12.52 7.56
N ASP A 28 -6.99 -12.66 7.57
CA ASP A 28 -6.26 -13.91 7.43
C ASP A 28 -4.92 -13.79 8.18
N ASP A 29 -4.71 -14.64 9.18
CA ASP A 29 -3.53 -14.65 10.05
C ASP A 29 -2.41 -15.58 9.55
N THR A 30 -2.59 -16.24 8.41
CA THR A 30 -1.56 -17.07 7.82
C THR A 30 -0.35 -16.22 7.42
N LEU A 31 0.84 -16.67 7.81
CA LEU A 31 2.07 -15.92 7.58
C LEU A 31 2.44 -15.85 6.09
N TRP A 32 3.04 -14.74 5.69
CA TRP A 32 3.69 -14.67 4.39
C TRP A 32 4.91 -15.61 4.36
N ASP A 33 5.05 -16.36 3.27
CA ASP A 33 6.28 -17.12 3.02
C ASP A 33 7.40 -16.17 2.57
N ASP A 34 8.17 -15.71 3.54
CA ASP A 34 9.31 -14.82 3.35
C ASP A 34 10.40 -15.41 2.44
N SER A 35 10.47 -16.75 2.28
CA SER A 35 11.48 -17.40 1.43
C SER A 35 11.26 -17.12 -0.07
N ARG A 36 10.03 -16.74 -0.45
CA ARG A 36 9.68 -16.35 -1.82
C ARG A 36 9.85 -14.85 -2.10
N LEU A 37 10.29 -14.07 -1.11
CA LEU A 37 10.48 -12.63 -1.32
C LEU A 37 11.65 -12.38 -2.27
N VAL A 38 11.39 -11.57 -3.29
CA VAL A 38 12.40 -11.15 -4.26
C VAL A 38 12.71 -9.66 -4.05
N PRO A 39 13.99 -9.27 -3.89
CA PRO A 39 14.38 -7.86 -3.82
C PRO A 39 14.15 -7.17 -5.16
N LEU A 40 13.78 -5.89 -5.11
CA LEU A 40 13.58 -5.06 -6.30
C LEU A 40 14.48 -3.83 -6.19
N GLU A 41 15.70 -3.96 -6.68
CA GLU A 41 16.69 -2.89 -6.74
C GLU A 41 16.59 -2.17 -8.09
N VAL A 42 16.61 -0.84 -8.05
CA VAL A 42 16.40 0.01 -9.24
C VAL A 42 17.23 1.28 -9.15
N GLU A 43 17.54 1.87 -10.30
CA GLU A 43 18.22 3.16 -10.37
C GLU A 43 17.27 4.33 -10.10
N SER A 44 17.83 5.48 -9.73
CA SER A 44 17.08 6.74 -9.54
C SER A 44 16.32 7.12 -10.82
N GLY A 45 15.06 7.52 -10.68
CA GLY A 45 14.18 7.83 -11.81
C GLY A 45 13.38 6.64 -12.34
N THR A 46 13.63 5.43 -11.85
CA THR A 46 12.82 4.25 -12.20
C THR A 46 11.43 4.35 -11.59
N LEU A 47 10.41 4.11 -12.41
CA LEU A 47 9.02 3.95 -11.99
C LEU A 47 8.74 2.47 -11.67
N VAL A 48 8.27 2.18 -10.47
CA VAL A 48 7.78 0.85 -10.07
C VAL A 48 6.28 0.91 -9.89
N LEU A 49 5.53 0.10 -10.66
CA LEU A 49 4.10 -0.10 -10.46
C LEU A 49 3.84 -1.26 -9.51
N LEU A 50 3.06 -1.03 -8.46
CA LEU A 50 2.64 -2.04 -7.50
C LEU A 50 1.12 -2.22 -7.59
N HIS A 51 0.67 -3.46 -7.75
CA HIS A 51 -0.75 -3.80 -7.63
C HIS A 51 -1.22 -3.57 -6.18
N GLY A 52 -2.46 -3.11 -5.96
CA GLY A 52 -2.97 -2.75 -4.62
C GLY A 52 -2.98 -3.90 -3.59
N LEU A 53 -3.00 -5.14 -4.07
CA LEU A 53 -2.90 -6.35 -3.24
C LEU A 53 -1.49 -6.95 -3.15
N LEU A 54 -0.48 -6.39 -3.83
CA LEU A 54 0.85 -7.00 -3.88
C LEU A 54 1.56 -6.89 -2.52
N PRO A 55 1.91 -8.02 -1.87
CA PRO A 55 2.68 -7.98 -0.64
C PRO A 55 4.09 -7.46 -0.92
N HIS A 56 4.46 -6.40 -0.21
CA HIS A 56 5.77 -5.77 -0.34
C HIS A 56 6.23 -5.21 1.00
N ARG A 57 7.55 -5.18 1.19
CA ARG A 57 8.20 -4.58 2.35
C ARG A 57 9.54 -4.01 1.94
N SER A 58 10.07 -3.11 2.76
CA SER A 58 11.43 -2.63 2.62
C SER A 58 12.16 -2.78 3.96
N LEU A 59 13.41 -3.22 3.92
CA LEU A 59 14.24 -3.35 5.11
C LEU A 59 14.81 -1.99 5.52
N PRO A 60 15.22 -1.84 6.80
CA PRO A 60 15.92 -0.64 7.27
C PRO A 60 17.15 -0.34 6.42
N ASN A 61 17.35 0.94 6.09
CA ASN A 61 18.55 1.38 5.40
C ASN A 61 19.73 1.44 6.39
N ARG A 62 20.75 0.61 6.16
CA ARG A 62 21.98 0.56 6.96
C ARG A 62 23.18 1.24 6.30
N SER A 63 22.98 1.84 5.13
CA SER A 63 24.03 2.57 4.41
C SER A 63 24.11 4.03 4.87
N THR A 64 25.15 4.73 4.44
CA THR A 64 25.33 6.18 4.65
C THR A 64 24.59 7.04 3.63
N ARG A 65 23.91 6.43 2.64
CA ARG A 65 23.21 7.14 1.55
C ARG A 65 21.70 7.09 1.78
N THR A 66 21.00 8.18 1.48
CA THR A 66 19.53 8.20 1.53
C THR A 66 18.92 7.38 0.38
N ARG A 67 17.70 6.87 0.58
CA ARG A 67 16.92 6.13 -0.41
C ARG A 67 15.57 6.81 -0.62
N HIS A 68 15.59 8.06 -1.10
CA HIS A 68 14.37 8.83 -1.34
C HIS A 68 13.51 8.17 -2.41
N ALA A 69 12.19 8.19 -2.18
CA ALA A 69 11.19 7.72 -3.12
C ALA A 69 9.98 8.66 -3.07
N TYR A 70 9.35 8.88 -4.22
CA TYR A 70 8.07 9.56 -4.32
C TYR A 70 7.01 8.53 -4.70
N THR A 71 5.90 8.50 -3.97
CA THR A 71 4.85 7.48 -4.13
C THR A 71 3.50 8.12 -4.34
N LEU A 72 2.76 7.64 -5.32
CA LEU A 72 1.35 7.95 -5.54
C LEU A 72 0.53 6.67 -5.45
N HIS A 73 -0.62 6.74 -4.80
CA HIS A 73 -1.63 5.68 -4.81
C HIS A 73 -2.79 6.14 -5.68
N LEU A 74 -3.19 5.29 -6.62
CA LEU A 74 -4.29 5.54 -7.54
C LEU A 74 -5.41 4.56 -7.23
N ILE A 75 -6.63 5.06 -7.30
CA ILE A 75 -7.86 4.27 -7.16
C ILE A 75 -8.69 4.45 -8.42
N GLU A 76 -9.52 3.46 -8.73
CA GLU A 76 -10.49 3.56 -9.82
C GLU A 76 -11.52 4.64 -9.50
N GLN A 77 -11.81 5.52 -10.46
CA GLN A 77 -12.68 6.68 -10.22
C GLN A 77 -14.15 6.27 -10.02
N ASP A 78 -14.58 5.24 -10.75
CA ASP A 78 -15.99 4.83 -10.81
C ASP A 78 -16.41 3.93 -9.64
N LEU A 79 -15.48 3.63 -8.71
CA LEU A 79 -15.76 2.82 -7.52
C LEU A 79 -15.96 3.70 -6.28
N PRO A 80 -16.92 3.34 -5.40
CA PRO A 80 -17.09 4.07 -4.15
C PRO A 80 -15.85 3.93 -3.28
N TYR A 81 -15.34 5.05 -2.77
CA TYR A 81 -14.24 5.05 -1.82
C TYR A 81 -14.77 4.69 -0.41
N PRO A 82 -14.30 3.59 0.21
CA PRO A 82 -14.86 3.14 1.47
C PRO A 82 -14.77 4.17 2.61
N GLU A 83 -15.89 4.39 3.32
CA GLU A 83 -15.96 5.33 4.46
C GLU A 83 -15.09 4.88 5.65
N TRP A 84 -14.77 3.59 5.72
CA TRP A 84 -13.90 3.00 6.72
C TRP A 84 -12.41 3.14 6.37
N ASN A 85 -12.02 3.66 5.20
CA ASN A 85 -10.62 3.99 4.95
C ASN A 85 -10.15 5.07 5.94
N TRP A 86 -8.95 4.87 6.50
CA TRP A 86 -8.35 5.82 7.46
C TRP A 86 -8.19 7.22 6.87
N LEU A 87 -7.77 7.31 5.61
CA LEU A 87 -7.65 8.56 4.89
C LEU A 87 -9.01 8.91 4.31
N GLN A 88 -9.65 9.95 4.83
CA GLN A 88 -10.76 10.62 4.17
C GLN A 88 -10.34 12.02 3.77
N ARG A 89 -10.83 12.48 2.62
CA ARG A 89 -10.57 13.82 2.11
C ARG A 89 -11.73 14.75 2.48
N HIS A 90 -11.41 15.96 2.91
CA HIS A 90 -12.40 17.01 3.06
C HIS A 90 -12.95 17.43 1.68
N SER A 91 -14.14 18.03 1.68
CA SER A 91 -14.83 18.45 0.44
C SER A 91 -14.09 19.53 -0.35
N ASP A 92 -13.23 20.31 0.29
CA ASP A 92 -12.37 21.34 -0.32
C ASP A 92 -11.11 20.75 -0.98
N LEU A 93 -10.71 19.53 -0.61
CA LEU A 93 -9.58 18.80 -1.19
C LEU A 93 -10.02 17.40 -1.67
N PRO A 94 -10.95 17.32 -2.64
CA PRO A 94 -11.46 16.03 -3.11
C PRO A 94 -10.36 15.21 -3.80
N LEU A 95 -10.55 13.90 -3.88
CA LEU A 95 -9.75 13.05 -4.76
C LEU A 95 -9.93 13.52 -6.21
N ARG A 96 -8.84 13.58 -6.97
CA ARG A 96 -8.82 14.05 -8.36
C ARG A 96 -7.96 13.12 -9.20
N GLY A 97 -8.40 12.86 -10.43
CA GLY A 97 -7.59 12.19 -11.44
C GLY A 97 -6.52 13.11 -12.03
N PHE A 98 -5.73 12.57 -12.95
CA PHE A 98 -4.82 13.34 -13.77
C PHE A 98 -5.60 14.00 -14.92
N ARG A 99 -5.21 15.23 -15.27
CA ARG A 99 -5.72 15.97 -16.43
C ARG A 99 -4.69 15.94 -17.53
#